data_AF-A0AAN8M473-F1
#
_entry.id   AF-A0AAN8M473-F1
#
_cell.length_a   1.000
_cell.length_b   1.000
_cell.length_c   1.000
_cell.angle_alpha   90.00
_cell.angle_beta   90.00
_cell.angle_gamma   90.00
#
_symmetry.space_group_name_H-M   'P 1'
#
loop_
_entity.id
_entity.type
_entity.pdbx_description
1 polymer ?
#
loop_
_entity_poly.entity_id
_entity_poly.type
_entity_poly.pdbx_seq_one_letter_code
_entity_poly.pdbx_strand_id
1 'polypeptide(L)'
;MFNSGHNLKDVVYFDLEDRLYMKSHPLFSKEKNALQIQLFYDDFETANPLGSKKSIHKLGGIYFTLRHFPPKFNSILVNIHLCALIHTQDLKTYGFDSILEPIVSDLKVLETEVIEVPVFSGRIHGSIVQVTGDNLGIHYLFGFVESFSARYCYRFCLTEKVDFQTVFSEDDPRVTLQTKHMHSDHCQTIQLNPTLPHVHSVKHACLLNSLQYFNTTDKSVDIMHDILGVAQCEEKLVTVYLYTVVFYNS
;
A
#
# COMPACT_ATOMS: atom_id res chain seq x y z
N MET A 1 -1.27 -4.47 -34.04
CA MET A 1 -1.24 -3.18 -34.76
C MET A 1 -1.72 -2.13 -33.77
N PHE A 2 -0.78 -1.44 -33.14
CA PHE A 2 -1.07 -0.51 -32.04
C PHE A 2 -1.46 0.85 -32.62
N ASN A 3 -2.64 1.35 -32.29
CA ASN A 3 -3.01 2.73 -32.60
C ASN A 3 -3.11 3.50 -31.29
N SER A 4 -2.17 4.42 -31.11
CA SER A 4 -2.08 5.36 -30.00
C SER A 4 -2.83 6.64 -30.38
N GLY A 5 -3.83 7.01 -29.58
CA GLY A 5 -4.46 8.32 -29.72
C GLY A 5 -5.70 8.44 -28.87
N HIS A 6 -5.54 8.73 -27.58
CA HIS A 6 -6.66 9.20 -26.78
C HIS A 6 -6.28 10.53 -26.11
N ASN A 7 -6.99 11.57 -26.56
CA ASN A 7 -6.88 12.96 -26.12
C ASN A 7 -7.37 13.11 -24.67
N LEU A 8 -6.67 13.95 -23.90
CA LEU A 8 -7.12 14.46 -22.60
C LEU A 8 -8.36 15.34 -22.78
N LYS A 9 -9.54 14.74 -22.86
CA LYS A 9 -10.83 15.39 -22.67
C LYS A 9 -11.76 14.36 -22.06
N ASP A 10 -11.86 14.41 -20.73
CA ASP A 10 -13.00 14.04 -19.88
C ASP A 10 -12.48 13.62 -18.50
N VAL A 11 -13.14 14.10 -17.45
CA VAL A 11 -12.80 13.83 -16.04
C VAL A 11 -13.18 12.38 -15.71
N VAL A 12 -12.35 11.46 -16.19
CA VAL A 12 -12.41 10.04 -15.85
C VAL A 12 -11.08 9.70 -15.18
N TYR A 13 -11.13 9.22 -13.95
CA TYR A 13 -9.93 8.73 -13.27
C TYR A 13 -9.49 7.43 -13.95
N PHE A 14 -8.35 7.45 -14.65
CA PHE A 14 -7.78 6.29 -15.34
C PHE A 14 -6.76 5.56 -14.44
N ASP A 15 -6.50 4.28 -14.78
CA ASP A 15 -5.61 3.38 -14.01
C ASP A 15 -4.12 3.81 -14.09
N LEU A 16 -3.24 3.11 -13.36
CA LEU A 16 -1.80 3.37 -13.21
C LEU A 16 -1.08 3.71 -14.52
N GLU A 17 -1.46 3.10 -15.65
CA GLU A 17 -0.83 3.27 -16.96
C GLU A 17 -0.84 4.73 -17.49
N ASP A 18 -1.82 5.54 -17.11
CA ASP A 18 -1.91 6.95 -17.55
C ASP A 18 -1.27 7.95 -16.58
N ARG A 19 -0.75 7.47 -15.45
CA ARG A 19 -0.18 8.36 -14.42
C ARG A 19 1.13 8.97 -14.90
N LEU A 20 1.29 10.27 -14.63
CA LEU A 20 2.56 11.00 -14.76
C LEU A 20 3.72 10.24 -14.11
N TYR A 21 3.45 9.58 -12.97
CA TYR A 21 4.41 8.74 -12.27
C TYR A 21 5.00 7.64 -13.17
N MET A 22 4.20 6.87 -13.91
CA MET A 22 4.68 5.83 -14.83
C MET A 22 5.51 6.41 -15.99
N LYS A 23 5.11 7.58 -16.52
CA LYS A 23 5.86 8.27 -17.58
C LYS A 23 7.23 8.77 -17.12
N SER A 24 7.36 9.14 -15.85
CA SER A 24 8.61 9.56 -15.23
C SER A 24 9.42 8.42 -14.60
N HIS A 25 8.84 7.21 -14.50
CA HIS A 25 9.43 6.14 -13.73
C HIS A 25 10.62 5.50 -14.46
N PRO A 26 11.81 5.39 -13.83
CA PRO A 26 13.07 5.03 -14.50
C PRO A 26 13.05 3.67 -15.22
N LEU A 27 12.27 2.68 -14.73
CA LEU A 27 12.06 1.38 -15.37
C LEU A 27 10.91 1.42 -16.39
N PHE A 28 9.67 1.59 -15.91
CA PHE A 28 8.46 1.51 -16.73
C PHE A 28 8.36 2.52 -17.88
N SER A 29 9.06 3.66 -17.81
CA SER A 29 9.09 4.62 -18.92
C SER A 29 9.94 4.14 -20.10
N LYS A 30 10.95 3.30 -19.85
CA LYS A 30 11.91 2.79 -20.84
C LYS A 30 11.49 1.43 -21.37
N GLU A 31 11.11 0.53 -20.46
CA GLU A 31 10.81 -0.86 -20.75
C GLU A 31 9.30 -1.10 -20.71
N LYS A 32 8.64 -0.99 -21.86
CA LYS A 32 7.17 -1.15 -21.96
C LYS A 32 6.68 -2.54 -21.54
N ASN A 33 7.54 -3.54 -21.65
CA ASN A 33 7.23 -4.93 -21.28
C ASN A 33 7.64 -5.27 -19.84
N ALA A 34 8.20 -4.33 -19.07
CA ALA A 34 8.64 -4.61 -17.71
C ALA A 34 7.45 -4.80 -16.78
N LEU A 35 7.37 -5.92 -16.07
CA LEU A 35 6.29 -6.35 -15.17
C LEU A 35 6.04 -5.35 -14.03
N GLN A 36 4.76 -5.04 -13.81
CA GLN A 36 4.25 -4.00 -12.92
C GLN A 36 3.51 -4.77 -11.85
N ILE A 37 4.19 -5.02 -10.75
CA ILE A 37 3.68 -5.90 -9.69
C ILE A 37 2.99 -5.03 -8.66
N GLN A 38 1.70 -5.26 -8.43
CA GLN A 38 1.03 -4.73 -7.25
C GLN A 38 1.05 -5.80 -6.17
N LEU A 39 1.68 -5.50 -5.04
CA LEU A 39 1.57 -6.32 -3.83
C LEU A 39 0.36 -5.88 -3.01
N PHE A 40 -0.26 -6.86 -2.36
CA PHE A 40 -1.38 -6.64 -1.46
C PHE A 40 -1.19 -7.45 -0.17
N TYR A 41 -1.35 -6.82 0.98
CA TYR A 41 -1.31 -7.47 2.29
C TYR A 41 -2.71 -7.44 2.93
N ASP A 42 -3.16 -8.60 3.41
CA ASP A 42 -4.40 -8.71 4.19
C ASP A 42 -4.27 -9.76 5.29
N ASP A 43 -5.02 -9.55 6.36
CA ASP A 43 -4.86 -10.21 7.63
C ASP A 43 -6.21 -10.84 8.00
N PHE A 44 -6.37 -12.13 7.73
CA PHE A 44 -7.65 -12.84 7.79
C PHE A 44 -7.66 -13.95 8.86
N GLU A 45 -8.84 -14.29 9.36
CA GLU A 45 -9.01 -15.38 10.33
C GLU A 45 -9.81 -16.53 9.71
N THR A 46 -9.25 -17.73 9.74
CA THR A 46 -9.87 -18.95 9.18
C THR A 46 -10.73 -19.68 10.20
N ALA A 47 -10.61 -19.34 11.49
CA ALA A 47 -11.35 -19.93 12.60
C ALA A 47 -12.58 -19.09 12.98
N ASN A 48 -13.48 -19.65 13.80
CA ASN A 48 -14.75 -19.03 14.17
C ASN A 48 -14.56 -17.61 14.76
N PRO A 49 -15.01 -16.55 14.07
CA PRO A 49 -14.76 -15.15 14.45
C PRO A 49 -15.57 -14.67 15.68
N LEU A 50 -16.38 -15.55 16.28
CA LEU A 50 -17.29 -15.25 17.40
C LEU A 50 -16.91 -15.97 18.70
N GLY A 51 -15.86 -16.80 18.71
CA GLY A 51 -15.45 -17.57 19.90
C GLY A 51 -14.45 -16.85 20.81
N SER A 52 -14.27 -17.35 22.03
CA SER A 52 -13.27 -16.85 23.02
C SER A 52 -11.81 -17.02 22.58
N LYS A 53 -11.57 -17.70 21.45
CA LYS A 53 -10.26 -17.91 20.81
C LYS A 53 -10.08 -17.06 19.53
N LYS A 54 -10.93 -16.06 19.31
CA LYS A 54 -10.79 -15.08 18.23
C LYS A 54 -9.38 -14.48 18.24
N SER A 55 -8.78 -14.26 17.08
CA SER A 55 -7.41 -13.76 16.82
C SER A 55 -6.24 -14.71 17.10
N ILE A 56 -6.47 -15.93 17.62
CA ILE A 56 -5.37 -16.86 17.89
C ILE A 56 -4.80 -17.44 16.59
N HIS A 57 -5.66 -17.70 15.60
CA HIS A 57 -5.30 -18.35 14.34
C HIS A 57 -5.35 -17.39 13.15
N LYS A 58 -5.03 -16.12 13.41
CA LYS A 58 -4.96 -15.10 12.36
C LYS A 58 -3.77 -15.38 11.44
N LEU A 59 -4.02 -15.27 10.15
CA LEU A 59 -3.03 -15.41 9.09
C LEU A 59 -2.88 -14.08 8.36
N GLY A 60 -1.65 -13.72 8.04
CA GLY A 60 -1.32 -12.65 7.10
C GLY A 60 -1.00 -13.25 5.74
N GLY A 61 -1.65 -12.75 4.69
CA GLY A 61 -1.38 -13.12 3.30
C GLY A 61 -0.72 -11.97 2.55
N ILE A 62 0.38 -12.25 1.86
CA ILE A 62 0.93 -11.36 0.83
C ILE A 62 0.51 -11.94 -0.52
N TYR A 63 -0.21 -11.13 -1.29
CA TYR A 63 -0.68 -11.44 -2.62
C TYR A 63 -0.03 -10.52 -3.64
N PHE A 64 -0.05 -10.91 -4.91
CA PHE A 64 0.35 -10.06 -6.00
C PHE A 64 -0.61 -10.15 -7.19
N THR A 65 -0.69 -9.05 -7.94
CA THR A 65 -1.38 -8.95 -9.23
C THR A 65 -0.47 -8.27 -10.24
N LEU A 66 -0.60 -8.64 -11.51
CA LEU A 66 0.12 -7.99 -12.61
C LEU A 66 -0.73 -6.86 -13.18
N ARG A 67 -0.24 -5.62 -13.09
CA ARG A 67 -0.95 -4.41 -13.53
C ARG A 67 -0.78 -4.06 -15.01
N HIS A 68 -0.07 -4.90 -15.75
CA HIS A 68 0.04 -4.86 -17.22
C HIS A 68 -1.27 -5.11 -17.96
N PHE A 69 -2.22 -5.74 -17.29
CA PHE A 69 -3.48 -6.11 -17.90
C PHE A 69 -4.50 -4.99 -17.71
N PRO A 70 -5.46 -4.85 -18.65
CA PRO A 70 -6.53 -3.89 -18.53
C PRO A 70 -7.21 -3.93 -17.15
N PRO A 71 -7.62 -2.77 -16.59
CA PRO A 71 -8.05 -2.65 -15.18
C PRO A 71 -9.16 -3.61 -14.77
N LYS A 72 -10.04 -3.95 -15.72
CA LYS A 72 -11.12 -4.92 -15.57
C LYS A 72 -10.67 -6.32 -15.13
N PHE A 73 -9.40 -6.65 -15.30
CA PHE A 73 -8.83 -7.94 -14.92
C PHE A 73 -8.16 -7.92 -13.54
N ASN A 74 -7.86 -6.75 -12.99
CA ASN A 74 -7.06 -6.60 -11.78
C ASN A 74 -7.79 -7.06 -10.51
N SER A 75 -9.12 -7.07 -10.53
CA SER A 75 -9.96 -7.51 -9.40
C SER A 75 -10.54 -8.93 -9.59
N ILE A 76 -10.15 -9.66 -10.65
CA ILE A 76 -10.60 -11.03 -10.85
C ILE A 76 -9.72 -11.96 -10.02
N LEU A 77 -10.35 -12.80 -9.19
CA LEU A 77 -9.66 -13.71 -8.26
C LEU A 77 -8.60 -14.59 -8.92
N VAL A 78 -8.80 -15.02 -10.17
CA VAL A 78 -7.83 -15.84 -10.90
C VAL A 78 -6.51 -15.12 -11.20
N ASN A 79 -6.52 -13.79 -11.19
CA ASN A 79 -5.36 -12.94 -11.43
C ASN A 79 -4.71 -12.44 -10.12
N ILE A 80 -5.23 -12.86 -8.97
CA ILE A 80 -4.67 -12.59 -7.65
C ILE A 80 -3.91 -13.84 -7.21
N HIS A 81 -2.61 -13.71 -7.09
CA HIS A 81 -1.72 -14.82 -6.78
C HIS A 81 -1.18 -14.68 -5.36
N LEU A 82 -1.19 -15.78 -4.60
CA LEU A 82 -0.59 -15.81 -3.27
C LEU A 82 0.94 -15.88 -3.39
N CYS A 83 1.63 -14.93 -2.76
CA CYS A 83 3.09 -14.87 -2.68
C CYS A 83 3.60 -15.54 -1.39
N ALA A 84 3.02 -15.16 -0.24
CA ALA A 84 3.40 -15.70 1.06
C ALA A 84 2.20 -15.79 2.00
N LEU A 85 2.22 -16.80 2.87
CA LEU A 85 1.23 -16.99 3.93
C LEU A 85 1.96 -17.13 5.26
N ILE A 86 1.61 -16.29 6.23
CA ILE A 86 2.30 -16.17 7.50
C ILE A 86 1.30 -16.28 8.65
N HIS A 87 1.69 -16.92 9.74
CA HIS A 87 0.94 -16.85 10.98
C HIS A 87 1.18 -15.50 11.66
N THR A 88 0.12 -14.74 11.97
CA THR A 88 0.27 -13.35 12.46
C THR A 88 1.01 -13.26 13.80
N GLN A 89 1.10 -14.34 14.58
CA GLN A 89 1.93 -14.36 15.80
C GLN A 89 3.43 -14.36 15.49
N ASP A 90 3.85 -14.95 14.36
CA ASP A 90 5.24 -14.99 13.95
C ASP A 90 5.71 -13.62 13.50
N LEU A 91 4.82 -12.85 12.85
CA LEU A 91 5.06 -11.44 12.53
C LEU A 91 5.45 -10.62 13.76
N LYS A 92 4.76 -10.80 14.89
CA LYS A 92 5.08 -10.09 16.14
C LYS A 92 6.46 -10.43 16.69
N THR A 93 6.98 -11.61 16.37
CA THR A 93 8.24 -12.14 16.92
C THR A 93 9.41 -11.82 16.01
N TYR A 94 9.25 -11.97 14.70
CA TYR A 94 10.32 -11.86 13.70
C TYR A 94 10.25 -10.57 12.87
N GLY A 95 9.10 -9.89 12.85
CA GLY A 95 8.84 -8.73 12.00
C GLY A 95 8.63 -9.10 10.54
N PHE A 96 8.34 -8.09 9.72
CA PHE A 96 8.14 -8.28 8.28
C PHE A 96 9.43 -8.51 7.51
N ASP A 97 10.58 -8.02 7.98
CA ASP A 97 11.82 -8.10 7.22
C ASP A 97 12.23 -9.54 6.91
N SER A 98 12.13 -10.47 7.86
CA SER A 98 12.42 -11.90 7.63
C SER A 98 11.49 -12.57 6.63
N ILE A 99 10.26 -12.07 6.50
CA ILE A 99 9.26 -12.61 5.56
C ILE A 99 9.44 -12.01 4.17
N LEU A 100 9.79 -10.72 4.12
CA LEU A 100 10.02 -9.99 2.89
C LEU A 100 11.38 -10.32 2.27
N GLU A 101 12.34 -10.82 3.03
CA GLU A 101 13.68 -11.17 2.54
C GLU A 101 13.68 -12.03 1.26
N PRO A 102 13.01 -13.21 1.20
CA PRO A 102 12.95 -14.00 -0.02
C PRO A 102 12.28 -13.23 -1.18
N ILE A 103 11.18 -12.52 -0.91
CA ILE A 103 10.44 -11.75 -1.91
C ILE A 103 11.31 -10.63 -2.50
N VAL A 104 12.03 -9.91 -1.64
CA VAL A 104 12.94 -8.83 -2.04
C VAL A 104 14.14 -9.36 -2.82
N SER A 105 14.65 -10.54 -2.46
CA SER A 105 15.72 -11.20 -3.22
C SER A 105 15.26 -11.51 -4.65
N ASP A 106 14.09 -12.12 -4.81
CA ASP A 106 13.53 -12.45 -6.13
C ASP A 106 13.23 -11.19 -6.95
N LEU A 107 12.70 -10.15 -6.30
CA LEU A 107 12.47 -8.86 -6.95
C LEU A 107 13.77 -8.18 -7.40
N LYS A 108 14.85 -8.26 -6.62
CA LYS A 108 16.16 -7.73 -7.03
C LYS A 108 16.66 -8.42 -8.29
N VAL A 109 16.52 -9.74 -8.38
CA VAL A 109 16.83 -10.50 -9.61
C VAL A 109 15.96 -10.03 -10.76
N LEU A 110 14.65 -9.85 -10.55
CA LEU A 110 13.74 -9.34 -11.58
C LEU A 110 14.04 -7.89 -12.03
N GLU A 111 14.62 -7.06 -11.16
CA GLU A 111 15.00 -5.68 -11.46
C GLU A 111 16.31 -5.58 -12.27
N THR A 112 17.24 -6.53 -12.10
CA THR A 112 18.60 -6.45 -12.64
C THR A 112 18.91 -7.47 -13.71
N GLU A 113 18.37 -8.68 -13.59
CA GLU A 113 18.68 -9.81 -14.46
C GLU A 113 17.60 -9.99 -15.54
N VAL A 114 18.03 -10.51 -16.69
CA VAL A 114 17.13 -10.82 -17.79
C VAL A 114 16.54 -12.20 -17.54
N ILE A 115 15.24 -12.25 -17.22
CA ILE A 115 14.53 -13.51 -17.13
C ILE A 115 14.10 -13.93 -18.54
N GLU A 116 14.65 -15.05 -19.02
CA GLU A 116 14.24 -15.68 -20.27
C GLU A 116 13.03 -16.59 -20.03
N VAL A 117 11.95 -16.38 -20.79
CA VAL A 117 10.76 -17.21 -20.68
C VAL A 117 10.58 -17.99 -21.98
N PRO A 118 10.33 -19.31 -21.94
CA PRO A 118 10.27 -20.14 -23.16
C PRO A 118 9.24 -19.68 -24.20
N VAL A 119 8.18 -19.00 -23.75
CA VAL A 119 7.08 -18.51 -24.60
C VAL A 119 7.23 -17.04 -25.02
N PHE A 120 8.29 -16.35 -24.58
CA PHE A 120 8.51 -14.94 -24.88
C PHE A 120 9.99 -14.68 -25.19
N SER A 121 10.27 -14.20 -26.40
CA SER A 121 11.63 -13.92 -26.87
C SER A 121 12.21 -12.59 -26.37
N GLY A 122 11.48 -11.85 -25.53
CA GLY A 122 11.95 -10.60 -24.96
C GLY A 122 12.55 -10.79 -23.56
N ARG A 123 13.30 -9.78 -23.14
CA ARG A 123 13.85 -9.69 -21.79
C ARG A 123 12.72 -9.30 -20.84
N ILE A 124 12.52 -10.08 -19.78
CA ILE A 124 11.56 -9.72 -18.73
C ILE A 124 12.34 -9.07 -17.59
N HIS A 125 12.01 -7.81 -17.34
CA HIS A 125 12.33 -7.09 -16.12
C HIS A 125 11.02 -6.75 -15.41
N GLY A 126 11.09 -6.29 -14.17
CA GLY A 126 9.91 -5.84 -13.45
C GLY A 126 10.23 -5.32 -12.07
N SER A 127 9.28 -4.62 -11.48
CA SER A 127 9.36 -4.19 -10.08
C SER A 127 7.96 -3.95 -9.51
N ILE A 128 7.93 -3.65 -8.21
CA ILE A 128 6.72 -3.24 -7.51
C ILE A 128 6.31 -1.86 -8.02
N VAL A 129 5.08 -1.76 -8.53
CA VAL A 129 4.45 -0.47 -8.86
C VAL A 129 3.64 0.08 -7.69
N GLN A 130 3.09 -0.81 -6.86
CA GLN A 130 2.19 -0.42 -5.79
C GLN A 130 2.17 -1.49 -4.69
N VAL A 131 2.08 -1.07 -3.43
CA VAL A 131 1.72 -1.95 -2.31
C VAL A 131 0.44 -1.43 -1.67
N THR A 132 -0.50 -2.32 -1.41
CA THR A 132 -1.84 -2.00 -0.90
C THR A 132 -2.24 -2.96 0.22
N GLY A 133 -3.23 -2.55 1.01
CA GLY A 133 -3.69 -3.30 2.16
C GLY A 133 -4.51 -2.41 3.06
N ASP A 134 -4.98 -2.97 4.16
CA ASP A 134 -5.58 -2.18 5.23
C ASP A 134 -4.55 -1.18 5.79
N ASN A 135 -5.02 0.00 6.23
CA ASN A 135 -4.08 1.03 6.68
C ASN A 135 -3.20 0.59 7.84
N LEU A 136 -3.73 -0.26 8.74
CA LEU A 136 -2.95 -0.75 9.87
C LEU A 136 -1.87 -1.74 9.42
N GLY A 137 -2.22 -2.70 8.56
CA GLY A 137 -1.27 -3.65 7.98
C GLY A 137 -0.21 -2.97 7.12
N ILE A 138 -0.56 -1.98 6.30
CA ILE A 138 0.41 -1.21 5.52
C ILE A 138 1.35 -0.39 6.41
N HIS A 139 0.83 0.21 7.48
CA HIS A 139 1.69 0.90 8.45
C HIS A 139 2.70 -0.08 9.05
N TYR A 140 2.24 -1.26 9.47
CA TYR A 140 3.12 -2.27 10.03
C TYR A 140 4.17 -2.78 9.02
N LEU A 141 3.74 -3.09 7.78
CA LEU A 141 4.61 -3.58 6.70
C LEU A 141 5.70 -2.57 6.33
N PHE A 142 5.35 -1.28 6.26
CA PHE A 142 6.28 -0.21 5.94
C PHE A 142 7.07 0.32 7.15
N GLY A 143 6.80 -0.17 8.36
CA GLY A 143 7.49 0.27 9.58
C GLY A 143 7.07 1.65 10.07
N PHE A 144 5.82 2.05 9.83
CA PHE A 144 5.19 3.24 10.41
C PHE A 144 4.45 2.91 11.71
N VAL A 145 4.11 3.95 12.48
CA VAL A 145 3.32 3.84 13.69
C VAL A 145 1.90 3.32 13.36
N GLU A 146 1.55 2.20 13.97
CA GLU A 146 0.29 1.46 13.80
C GLU A 146 -0.79 2.02 14.76
N SER A 147 -1.01 3.33 14.73
CA SER A 147 -2.02 3.98 15.56
C SER A 147 -2.59 5.22 14.88
N PHE A 148 -3.90 5.16 14.59
CA PHE A 148 -4.69 6.30 14.12
C PHE A 148 -4.88 7.39 15.19
N SER A 149 -4.41 7.16 16.41
CA SER A 149 -4.42 8.12 17.52
C SER A 149 -3.06 8.69 17.85
N ALA A 150 -2.00 8.29 17.13
CA ALA A 150 -0.70 8.90 17.27
C ALA A 150 -0.70 10.37 16.83
N ARG A 151 0.23 11.15 17.38
CA ARG A 151 0.47 12.54 16.98
C ARG A 151 0.76 12.65 15.48
N TYR A 152 1.58 11.72 14.97
CA TYR A 152 1.87 11.56 13.55
C TYR A 152 1.32 10.22 13.09
N CYS A 153 0.09 10.21 12.60
CA CYS A 153 -0.64 8.98 12.25
C CYS A 153 -0.77 8.74 10.74
N TYR A 154 -0.15 9.58 9.90
CA TYR A 154 -0.24 9.49 8.45
C TYR A 154 1.12 9.23 7.82
N ARG A 155 1.14 8.42 6.75
CA ARG A 155 2.38 7.98 6.08
C ARG A 155 2.85 8.87 4.92
N PHE A 156 2.02 9.82 4.46
CA PHE A 156 2.39 10.69 3.34
C PHE A 156 2.71 12.13 3.73
N CYS A 157 2.49 12.53 4.99
CA CYS A 157 2.81 13.86 5.48
C CYS A 157 3.23 13.84 6.95
N LEU A 158 3.92 14.89 7.38
CA LEU A 158 4.35 15.10 8.75
C LEU A 158 3.39 16.00 9.55
N THR A 159 2.18 16.25 9.05
CA THR A 159 1.18 17.03 9.76
C THR A 159 0.69 16.29 11.01
N GLU A 160 0.44 17.05 12.07
CA GLU A 160 -0.03 16.49 13.33
C GLU A 160 -1.53 16.21 13.28
N LYS A 161 -1.96 15.18 14.02
CA LYS A 161 -3.37 14.78 14.10
C LYS A 161 -4.29 15.92 14.53
N VAL A 162 -3.81 16.86 15.35
CA VAL A 162 -4.60 18.02 15.81
C VAL A 162 -5.04 18.92 14.66
N ASP A 163 -4.27 18.97 13.57
CA ASP A 163 -4.56 19.82 12.42
C ASP A 163 -5.48 19.16 11.40
N PHE A 164 -5.65 17.83 11.43
CA PHE A 164 -6.43 17.07 10.43
C PHE A 164 -7.91 17.46 10.39
N GLN A 165 -8.44 18.03 11.47
CA GLN A 165 -9.83 18.52 11.52
C GLN A 165 -10.00 19.92 10.91
N THR A 166 -8.91 20.58 10.54
CA THR A 166 -8.90 21.96 10.04
C THR A 166 -8.12 22.16 8.74
N VAL A 167 -7.37 21.14 8.31
CA VAL A 167 -6.53 21.13 7.12
C VAL A 167 -7.06 20.06 6.18
N PHE A 168 -7.51 20.47 5.00
CA PHE A 168 -8.14 19.57 4.02
C PHE A 168 -7.48 19.62 2.64
N SER A 169 -6.46 20.46 2.45
CA SER A 169 -5.72 20.59 1.19
C SER A 169 -4.25 20.25 1.40
N GLU A 170 -3.65 19.53 0.44
CA GLU A 170 -2.21 19.28 0.41
C GLU A 170 -1.40 20.58 0.22
N ASP A 171 -2.01 21.64 -0.32
CA ASP A 171 -1.37 22.95 -0.55
C ASP A 171 -1.38 23.85 0.70
N ASP A 172 -2.01 23.43 1.80
CA ASP A 172 -2.00 24.22 3.04
C ASP A 172 -0.57 24.32 3.58
N PRO A 173 -0.10 25.51 3.99
CA PRO A 173 1.27 25.69 4.49
C PRO A 173 1.60 24.88 5.76
N ARG A 174 0.58 24.36 6.46
CA ARG A 174 0.73 23.44 7.61
C ARG A 174 0.98 22.00 7.17
N VAL A 175 0.84 21.69 5.88
CA VAL A 175 1.09 20.37 5.31
C VAL A 175 2.51 20.27 4.79
N THR A 176 3.28 19.42 5.45
CA THR A 176 4.60 19.02 4.98
C THR A 176 4.52 17.60 4.46
N LEU A 177 4.52 17.43 3.13
CA LEU A 177 4.55 16.12 2.51
C LEU A 177 5.86 15.39 2.84
N GLN A 178 5.76 14.10 3.12
CA GLN A 178 6.90 13.27 3.42
C GLN A 178 7.64 12.93 2.11
N THR A 179 8.90 13.32 2.02
CA THR A 179 9.76 13.02 0.87
C THR A 179 10.64 11.80 1.14
N LYS A 180 11.19 11.18 0.09
CA LYS A 180 12.16 10.08 0.18
C LYS A 180 13.36 10.43 1.08
N HIS A 181 13.88 11.65 0.94
CA HIS A 181 15.00 12.13 1.75
C HIS A 181 14.64 12.23 3.23
N MET A 182 13.52 12.89 3.55
CA MET A 182 13.06 13.02 4.94
C MET A 182 12.77 11.67 5.58
N HIS A 183 12.13 10.75 4.85
CA HIS A 183 11.90 9.39 5.33
C HIS A 183 13.22 8.65 5.61
N SER A 184 14.21 8.77 4.72
CA SER A 184 15.55 8.19 4.92
C SER A 184 16.23 8.76 6.17
N ASP A 185 16.15 10.07 6.39
CA ASP A 185 16.75 10.73 7.56
C ASP A 185 16.07 10.27 8.86
N HIS A 186 14.75 10.09 8.85
CA HIS A 186 14.00 9.55 9.98
C HIS A 186 14.41 8.11 10.30
N CYS A 187 14.51 7.25 9.27
CA CYS A 187 15.00 5.88 9.43
C CYS A 187 16.42 5.85 10.01
N GLN A 188 17.32 6.69 9.51
CA GLN A 188 18.69 6.78 10.01
C GLN A 188 18.75 7.26 11.47
N THR A 189 17.91 8.24 11.83
CA THR A 189 17.84 8.75 13.21
C THR A 189 17.41 7.66 14.19
N ILE A 190 16.43 6.84 13.82
CA ILE A 190 15.98 5.69 14.63
C ILE A 190 17.10 4.65 14.75
N GLN A 191 17.80 4.36 13.66
CA GLN A 191 18.90 3.39 13.66
C GLN A 191 20.07 3.84 14.54
N LEU A 192 20.38 5.14 14.54
CA LEU A 192 21.43 5.73 15.38
C LEU A 192 21.01 5.84 16.85
N ASN A 193 19.71 5.96 17.15
CA ASN A 193 19.21 6.06 18.51
C ASN A 193 18.05 5.09 18.77
N PRO A 194 18.34 3.79 19.01
CA PRO A 194 17.32 2.75 19.22
C PRO A 194 16.47 2.92 20.49
N THR A 195 16.82 3.88 21.35
CA THR A 195 16.00 4.19 22.55
C THR A 195 14.74 4.99 22.20
N LEU A 196 14.72 5.64 21.02
CA LEU A 196 13.54 6.33 20.54
C LEU A 196 12.52 5.31 20.01
N PRO A 197 11.26 5.36 20.46
CA PRO A 197 10.24 4.43 19.99
C PRO A 197 9.80 4.68 18.54
N HIS A 198 9.96 5.91 18.05
CA HIS A 198 9.67 6.35 16.69
C HIS A 198 10.21 7.77 16.46
N VAL A 199 10.39 8.15 15.20
CA VAL A 199 10.65 9.51 14.74
C VAL A 199 9.53 9.92 13.80
N HIS A 200 8.74 10.92 14.19
CA HIS A 200 7.46 11.26 13.54
C HIS A 200 6.55 10.03 13.41
N SER A 201 6.18 9.64 12.19
CA SER A 201 5.37 8.46 11.91
C SER A 201 6.20 7.18 11.73
N VAL A 202 7.54 7.25 11.69
CA VAL A 202 8.42 6.12 11.35
C VAL A 202 8.88 5.40 12.62
N LYS A 203 8.80 4.06 12.64
CA LYS A 203 9.29 3.18 13.72
C LYS A 203 10.55 2.41 13.36
N HIS A 204 10.68 1.99 12.11
CA HIS A 204 11.88 1.32 11.60
C HIS A 204 11.93 1.46 10.07
N ALA A 205 13.07 1.09 9.48
CA ALA A 205 13.19 1.02 8.02
C ALA A 205 12.47 -0.24 7.49
N CYS A 206 11.85 -0.14 6.33
CA CYS A 206 11.26 -1.27 5.61
C CYS A 206 12.26 -1.85 4.60
N LEU A 207 12.39 -3.18 4.56
CA LEU A 207 13.28 -3.88 3.63
C LEU A 207 12.98 -3.59 2.14
N LEU A 208 11.72 -3.28 1.79
CA LEU A 208 11.31 -2.94 0.42
C LEU A 208 12.03 -1.69 -0.12
N ASN A 209 12.49 -0.79 0.75
CA ASN A 209 13.28 0.38 0.34
C ASN A 209 14.67 0.02 -0.18
N SER A 210 15.09 -1.24 -0.10
CA SER A 210 16.33 -1.74 -0.70
C SER A 210 16.23 -2.09 -2.19
N LEU A 211 15.02 -2.01 -2.76
CA LEU A 211 14.76 -2.16 -4.19
C LEU A 211 15.18 -0.89 -4.95
N GLN A 212 15.49 -1.03 -6.24
CA GLN A 212 15.97 0.09 -7.06
C GLN A 212 14.84 1.04 -7.47
N TYR A 213 13.65 0.49 -7.67
CA TYR A 213 12.55 1.19 -8.31
C TYR A 213 11.36 1.46 -7.39
N PHE A 214 11.39 0.97 -6.15
CA PHE A 214 10.30 1.12 -5.21
C PHE A 214 10.73 1.86 -3.94
N ASN A 215 9.83 2.68 -3.39
CA ASN A 215 9.99 3.28 -2.07
C ASN A 215 8.68 3.35 -1.30
N THR A 216 8.72 3.18 0.03
CA THR A 216 7.54 3.23 0.91
C THR A 216 6.83 4.59 0.94
N THR A 217 7.51 5.66 0.52
CA THR A 217 6.89 7.00 0.38
C THR A 217 6.12 7.18 -0.92
N ASP A 218 6.22 6.23 -1.88
CA ASP A 218 5.44 6.29 -3.11
C ASP A 218 3.94 6.17 -2.74
N LYS A 219 3.15 7.16 -3.14
CA LYS A 219 1.75 7.31 -2.71
C LYS A 219 0.87 6.18 -3.27
N SER A 220 0.55 5.19 -2.45
CA SER A 220 -0.41 4.12 -2.75
C SER A 220 -1.52 4.05 -1.72
N VAL A 221 -2.77 4.00 -2.18
CA VAL A 221 -3.97 3.89 -1.33
C VAL A 221 -4.82 2.71 -1.79
N ASP A 222 -5.58 2.13 -0.88
CA ASP A 222 -6.49 1.04 -1.19
C ASP A 222 -7.92 1.58 -1.18
N ILE A 223 -8.49 1.76 -2.37
CA ILE A 223 -9.84 2.31 -2.54
C ILE A 223 -10.90 1.47 -1.79
N MET A 224 -10.74 0.15 -1.70
CA MET A 224 -11.70 -0.72 -1.02
C MET A 224 -11.69 -0.47 0.49
N HIS A 225 -10.50 -0.35 1.08
CA HIS A 225 -10.37 -0.11 2.52
C HIS A 225 -10.61 1.36 2.90
N ASP A 226 -10.18 2.31 2.06
CA ASP A 226 -10.18 3.74 2.36
C ASP A 226 -11.52 4.42 2.06
N ILE A 227 -12.14 4.11 0.91
CA ILE A 227 -13.40 4.73 0.49
C ILE A 227 -14.59 3.85 0.88
N LEU A 228 -14.58 2.58 0.45
CA LEU A 228 -15.74 1.71 0.63
C LEU A 228 -15.89 1.20 2.06
N GLY A 229 -14.78 1.03 2.80
CA GLY A 229 -14.80 0.74 4.24
C GLY A 229 -15.41 1.88 5.07
N VAL A 230 -15.12 3.13 4.71
CA VAL A 230 -15.66 4.32 5.42
C VAL A 230 -17.10 4.62 5.01
N ALA A 231 -17.45 4.47 3.73
CA ALA A 231 -18.81 4.68 3.22
C ALA A 231 -19.85 3.84 4.00
N GLN A 232 -19.50 2.61 4.39
CA GLN A 232 -20.38 1.75 5.21
C GLN A 232 -20.67 2.34 6.60
N CYS A 233 -19.75 3.11 7.18
CA CYS A 233 -19.95 3.80 8.45
C CYS A 233 -20.86 5.02 8.29
N GLU A 234 -20.71 5.75 7.19
CA GLU A 234 -21.57 6.92 6.89
C GLU A 234 -23.01 6.49 6.56
N GLU A 235 -23.21 5.42 5.78
CA GLU A 235 -24.54 4.87 5.52
C GLU A 235 -25.26 4.45 6.81
N LYS A 236 -24.53 3.87 7.78
CA LYS A 236 -25.09 3.56 9.10
C LYS A 236 -25.53 4.82 9.84
N LEU A 237 -24.72 5.89 9.83
CA LEU A 237 -25.07 7.15 10.47
C LEU A 237 -26.28 7.82 9.81
N VAL A 238 -26.35 7.81 8.48
CA VAL A 238 -27.51 8.30 7.72
C VAL A 238 -28.75 7.48 8.03
N THR A 239 -28.62 6.16 8.11
CA THR A 239 -29.74 5.26 8.46
C THR A 239 -30.23 5.52 9.89
N VAL A 240 -29.33 5.68 10.87
CA VAL A 240 -29.68 6.02 12.26
C VAL A 240 -30.33 7.40 12.34
N TYR A 241 -29.81 8.39 11.62
CA TYR A 241 -30.40 9.73 11.55
C TYR A 241 -31.82 9.68 10.96
N LEU A 242 -32.01 9.00 9.83
CA LEU A 242 -33.33 8.80 9.23
C LEU A 242 -34.27 8.07 10.18
N TYR A 243 -33.80 7.04 10.88
CA TYR A 243 -34.64 6.30 11.84
C TYR A 243 -35.06 7.18 13.02
N THR A 244 -34.15 7.99 13.54
CA THR A 244 -34.40 8.87 14.70
C THR A 244 -35.29 10.05 14.31
N VAL A 245 -35.10 10.64 13.13
CA VAL A 245 -35.90 11.79 12.66
C VAL A 245 -37.29 11.34 12.20
N VAL A 246 -37.40 10.18 11.55
CA VAL A 246 -38.68 9.71 10.97
C VAL A 246 -39.53 8.94 12.00
N PHE A 247 -38.95 8.13 12.88
CA PHE A 247 -39.73 7.27 13.80
C PHE A 247 -39.87 7.80 15.23
N TYR A 248 -39.00 8.69 15.70
CA TYR A 248 -39.09 9.24 17.07
C TYR A 248 -39.77 10.62 17.15
N ASN A 249 -39.93 11.32 16.02
CA ASN A 249 -40.71 12.57 15.93
C ASN A 249 -42.08 12.38 15.25
N SER A 250 -42.56 11.13 15.14
CA SER A 250 -43.91 10.78 14.68
C SER A 250 -44.80 10.36 15.85
#